data_AF-A0A842UHH2-F1
#
_entry.id   AF-A0A842UHH2-F1
#
_cell.length_a   1.000
_cell.length_b   1.000
_cell.length_c   1.000
_cell.angle_alpha   90.00
_cell.angle_beta   90.00
_cell.angle_gamma   90.00
#
_symmetry.space_group_name_H-M   'P 1'
#
loop_
_entity.id
_entity.type
_entity.pdbx_description
1 polymer ?
#
loop_
_entity_poly.entity_id
_entity_poly.type
_entity_poly.pdbx_seq_one_letter_code
_entity_poly.pdbx_strand_id
1 'polypeptide(L)'
;MYLLQILIMCVLGRCRGKIYLSTWNGLSIIRYIIDSYRKEVRMNTLVHEQVYRGEALLEKMAAQSFVVCGAGAVGSNIVNNMTRQGFQGLTVIDMDRVEDHNRHTQVWTRRDKGQLKAAMLKNHVFTNMGISIEAVTRKLEESNVKKMLPKGSIVVDGFDNMESRKVVTDYCKSSGIECLHVGLAADYAEVIWNERYHVPKNVVAQDVCEYPLARNVIVIATAVATECLIRYLGTGEKRSYMVTLGDLKIEELV
;
A
#
# COMPACT_ATOMS: atom_id res chain seq x y z
N MET A 1 20.65 13.22 24.61
CA MET A 1 20.04 13.47 25.94
C MET A 1 18.75 12.67 26.18
N TYR A 2 17.88 12.44 25.19
CA TYR A 2 16.66 11.63 25.38
C TYR A 2 16.89 10.11 25.55
N LEU A 3 17.97 9.53 24.99
CA LEU A 3 18.31 8.12 25.20
C LEU A 3 18.71 7.79 26.65
N LEU A 4 19.25 8.76 27.39
CA LEU A 4 19.68 8.57 28.78
C LEU A 4 18.48 8.56 29.75
N GLN A 5 17.40 9.27 29.41
CA GLN A 5 16.16 9.30 30.19
C GLN A 5 15.39 7.98 30.11
N ILE A 6 15.44 7.28 28.98
CA ILE A 6 14.79 5.96 28.79
C ILE A 6 15.56 4.88 29.58
N LEU A 7 16.90 4.94 29.60
CA LEU A 7 17.72 4.02 30.39
C LEU A 7 17.40 4.14 31.90
N ILE A 8 17.15 5.36 32.38
CA ILE A 8 16.81 5.65 33.78
C ILE A 8 15.42 5.10 34.15
N MET A 9 14.45 5.08 33.24
CA MET A 9 13.13 4.48 33.53
C MET A 9 13.18 2.94 33.68
N CYS A 10 14.08 2.27 32.96
CA CYS A 10 14.33 0.83 33.16
C CYS A 10 15.09 0.52 34.45
N VAL A 11 16.01 1.39 34.89
CA VAL A 11 16.75 1.22 36.15
C VAL A 11 15.90 1.59 37.39
N LEU A 12 14.92 2.49 37.25
CA LEU A 12 14.07 2.95 38.37
C LEU A 12 12.78 2.11 38.61
N GLY A 13 12.71 0.87 38.12
CA GLY A 13 11.77 -0.12 38.68
C GLY A 13 10.27 0.15 38.47
N ARG A 14 9.86 0.81 37.37
CA ARG A 14 8.44 0.97 37.01
C ARG A 14 7.90 -0.03 35.97
N CYS A 15 8.62 -1.12 35.70
CA CYS A 15 8.06 -2.28 34.99
C CYS A 15 7.39 -3.22 36.01
N ARG A 16 6.09 -3.48 35.86
CA ARG A 16 5.35 -4.53 36.58
C ARG A 16 5.73 -5.94 36.06
N GLY A 17 7.02 -6.25 36.06
CA GLY A 17 7.57 -7.54 35.67
C GLY A 17 9.07 -7.58 35.99
N LYS A 18 9.50 -8.54 36.80
CA LYS A 18 10.91 -8.75 37.15
C LYS A 18 11.68 -9.21 35.91
N ILE A 19 12.53 -8.36 35.35
CA ILE A 19 13.50 -8.74 34.31
C ILE A 19 14.86 -8.97 35.00
N TYR A 20 15.32 -10.22 35.04
CA TYR A 20 16.65 -10.58 35.56
C TYR A 20 17.72 -10.28 34.50
N LEU A 21 18.58 -9.30 34.78
CA LEU A 21 19.54 -8.70 33.83
C LEU A 21 20.96 -9.31 33.87
N SER A 22 21.19 -10.43 34.54
CA SER A 22 22.55 -10.89 34.88
C SER A 22 23.34 -11.56 33.74
N THR A 23 22.78 -11.73 32.53
CA THR A 23 23.43 -12.51 31.45
C THR A 23 23.39 -11.86 30.06
N TRP A 24 22.85 -10.65 29.91
CA TRP A 24 22.64 -10.03 28.60
C TRP A 24 23.71 -8.99 28.27
N ASN A 25 24.27 -9.04 27.06
CA ASN A 25 25.19 -7.99 26.59
C ASN A 25 24.41 -6.68 26.31
N GLY A 26 25.04 -5.52 26.48
CA GLY A 26 24.34 -4.22 26.38
C GLY A 26 23.62 -3.98 25.04
N LEU A 27 24.12 -4.53 23.94
CA LEU A 27 23.52 -4.45 22.61
C LEU A 27 22.20 -5.23 22.49
N SER A 28 22.11 -6.41 23.12
CA SER A 28 20.89 -7.22 23.09
C SER A 28 19.78 -6.66 23.96
N ILE A 29 20.12 -5.97 25.07
CA ILE A 29 19.17 -5.20 25.88
C ILE A 29 18.63 -4.00 25.09
N ILE A 30 19.50 -3.23 24.43
CA ILE A 30 19.09 -2.08 23.60
C ILE A 30 18.15 -2.55 22.48
N ARG A 31 18.48 -3.67 21.82
CA ARG A 31 17.64 -4.25 20.77
C ARG A 31 16.29 -4.69 21.29
N TYR A 32 16.25 -5.38 22.43
CA TYR A 32 15.00 -5.77 23.09
C TYR A 32 14.14 -4.56 23.47
N ILE A 33 14.73 -3.51 24.07
CA ILE A 33 13.99 -2.29 24.42
C ILE A 33 13.44 -1.58 23.17
N ILE A 34 14.24 -1.48 22.09
CA ILE A 34 13.78 -0.91 20.82
C ILE A 34 12.64 -1.74 20.23
N ASP A 35 12.75 -3.07 20.25
CA ASP A 35 11.73 -3.96 19.71
C ASP A 35 10.44 -3.95 20.56
N SER A 36 10.56 -3.93 21.89
CA SER A 36 9.44 -3.79 22.82
C SER A 36 8.75 -2.43 22.69
N TYR A 37 9.51 -1.33 22.62
CA TYR A 37 8.95 0.01 22.43
C TYR A 37 8.30 0.16 21.05
N ARG A 38 8.91 -0.41 19.99
CA ARG A 38 8.28 -0.51 18.66
C ARG A 38 6.96 -1.27 18.73
N LYS A 39 6.91 -2.38 19.46
CA LYS A 39 5.68 -3.18 19.61
C LYS A 39 4.60 -2.42 20.38
N GLU A 40 4.96 -1.72 21.44
CA GLU A 40 4.05 -0.92 22.27
C GLU A 40 3.51 0.32 21.52
N VAL A 41 4.37 1.06 20.81
CA VAL A 41 3.94 2.19 19.95
C VAL A 41 3.05 1.70 18.80
N ARG A 42 3.40 0.57 18.16
CA ARG A 42 2.60 -0.06 17.10
C ARG A 42 1.21 -0.47 17.60
N MET A 43 1.12 -0.98 18.83
CA MET A 43 -0.16 -1.28 19.47
C MET A 43 -0.99 -0.03 19.79
N ASN A 44 -0.36 1.11 20.03
CA ASN A 44 -1.09 2.33 20.38
C ASN A 44 -1.65 3.10 19.15
N THR A 45 -1.13 2.86 17.93
CA THR A 45 -1.56 3.57 16.71
C THR A 45 -2.65 2.88 15.89
N LEU A 46 -2.80 1.56 16.01
CA LEU A 46 -3.72 0.74 15.18
C LEU A 46 -4.82 0.06 16.02
N VAL A 47 -5.23 0.68 17.14
CA VAL A 47 -6.17 0.09 18.11
C VAL A 47 -7.45 -0.40 17.44
N HIS A 48 -8.06 0.40 16.56
CA HIS A 48 -9.30 0.03 15.89
C HIS A 48 -9.13 -1.14 14.91
N GLU A 49 -8.03 -1.14 14.16
CA GLU A 49 -7.69 -2.25 13.26
C GLU A 49 -7.44 -3.54 14.06
N GLN A 50 -6.77 -3.45 15.21
CA GLN A 50 -6.49 -4.61 16.06
C GLN A 50 -7.77 -5.18 16.68
N VAL A 51 -8.66 -4.32 17.16
CA VAL A 51 -9.97 -4.74 17.71
C VAL A 51 -10.83 -5.40 16.65
N TYR A 52 -10.85 -4.87 15.42
CA TYR A 52 -11.72 -5.40 14.37
C TYR A 52 -11.13 -6.64 13.68
N ARG A 53 -9.82 -6.66 13.40
CA ARG A 53 -9.17 -7.68 12.54
C ARG A 53 -8.33 -8.69 13.30
N GLY A 54 -7.96 -8.39 14.54
CA GLY A 54 -7.07 -9.21 15.36
C GLY A 54 -5.59 -8.99 15.05
N GLU A 55 -4.74 -9.22 16.06
CA GLU A 55 -3.30 -8.98 16.00
C GLU A 55 -2.60 -9.85 14.93
N ALA A 56 -2.99 -11.12 14.80
CA ALA A 56 -2.38 -12.05 13.86
C ALA A 56 -2.50 -11.60 12.39
N LEU A 57 -3.66 -11.06 11.99
CA LEU A 57 -3.85 -10.56 10.63
C LEU A 57 -3.04 -9.27 10.41
N LEU A 58 -2.96 -8.38 11.40
CA LEU A 58 -2.14 -7.18 11.30
C LEU A 58 -0.63 -7.48 11.18
N GLU A 59 -0.15 -8.47 11.93
CA GLU A 59 1.25 -8.93 11.79
C GLU A 59 1.50 -9.46 10.38
N LYS A 60 0.56 -10.23 9.82
CA LYS A 60 0.63 -10.73 8.44
C LYS A 60 0.60 -9.60 7.41
N MET A 61 -0.31 -8.64 7.54
CA MET A 61 -0.43 -7.46 6.66
C MET A 61 0.86 -6.63 6.61
N ALA A 62 1.49 -6.44 7.76
CA ALA A 62 2.72 -5.66 7.83
C ALA A 62 3.95 -6.41 7.32
N ALA A 63 4.01 -7.73 7.51
CA ALA A 63 5.13 -8.56 7.06
C ALA A 63 5.09 -8.87 5.56
N GLN A 64 3.89 -8.89 4.95
CA GLN A 64 3.73 -9.16 3.54
C GLN A 64 4.33 -8.04 2.67
N SER A 65 5.05 -8.44 1.62
CA SER A 65 5.57 -7.52 0.60
C SER A 65 4.51 -7.25 -0.48
N PHE A 66 4.29 -5.98 -0.79
CA PHE A 66 3.43 -5.49 -1.85
C PHE A 66 4.21 -4.61 -2.82
N VAL A 67 3.93 -4.76 -4.10
CA VAL A 67 4.42 -3.86 -5.14
C VAL A 67 3.23 -3.15 -5.78
N VAL A 68 3.14 -1.84 -5.55
CA VAL A 68 2.11 -0.98 -6.15
C VAL A 68 2.66 -0.39 -7.43
N CYS A 69 2.06 -0.79 -8.55
CA CYS A 69 2.38 -0.33 -9.89
C CYS A 69 1.54 0.91 -10.21
N GLY A 70 2.21 2.06 -10.30
CA GLY A 70 1.60 3.38 -10.45
C GLY A 70 1.47 4.12 -9.12
N ALA A 71 1.72 5.42 -9.16
CA ALA A 71 1.51 6.39 -8.10
C ALA A 71 0.56 7.52 -8.55
N GLY A 72 -0.28 7.24 -9.55
CA GLY A 72 -1.37 8.11 -9.98
C GLY A 72 -2.55 8.11 -9.01
N ALA A 73 -3.75 8.40 -9.52
CA ALA A 73 -4.98 8.52 -8.72
C ALA A 73 -5.24 7.28 -7.85
N VAL A 74 -5.21 6.09 -8.46
CA VAL A 74 -5.45 4.83 -7.75
C VAL A 74 -4.28 4.48 -6.83
N GLY A 75 -3.07 4.37 -7.38
CA GLY A 75 -1.92 3.85 -6.63
C GLY A 75 -1.53 4.71 -5.43
N SER A 76 -1.54 6.04 -5.55
CA SER A 76 -1.19 6.93 -4.43
C SER A 76 -2.21 6.85 -3.28
N ASN A 77 -3.50 6.77 -3.60
CA ASN A 77 -4.56 6.61 -2.59
C ASN A 77 -4.50 5.22 -1.94
N ILE A 78 -4.25 4.15 -2.70
CA ILE A 78 -4.06 2.79 -2.18
C ILE A 78 -2.91 2.75 -1.18
N VAL A 79 -1.73 3.26 -1.53
CA VAL A 79 -0.56 3.28 -0.63
C VAL A 79 -0.85 4.08 0.64
N ASN A 80 -1.47 5.26 0.52
CA ASN A 80 -1.86 6.06 1.68
C ASN A 80 -2.90 5.34 2.54
N ASN A 81 -3.85 4.61 1.96
CA ASN A 81 -4.84 3.85 2.72
C ASN A 81 -4.23 2.62 3.41
N MET A 82 -3.45 1.83 2.68
CA MET A 82 -2.75 0.64 3.20
C MET A 82 -1.84 1.00 4.38
N THR A 83 -1.03 2.06 4.27
CA THR A 83 -0.12 2.46 5.36
C THR A 83 -0.87 2.85 6.64
N ARG A 84 -2.06 3.46 6.52
CA ARG A 84 -2.94 3.79 7.64
C ARG A 84 -3.61 2.57 8.27
N GLN A 85 -3.76 1.49 7.52
CA GLN A 85 -4.30 0.22 7.97
C GLN A 85 -3.21 -0.74 8.52
N GLY A 86 -1.95 -0.32 8.52
CA GLY A 86 -0.84 -1.07 9.13
C GLY A 86 -0.01 -1.91 8.16
N PHE A 87 -0.18 -1.76 6.85
CA PHE A 87 0.73 -2.33 5.87
C PHE A 87 2.09 -1.60 5.91
N GLN A 88 3.19 -2.35 5.82
CA GLN A 88 4.55 -1.78 5.94
C GLN A 88 5.48 -2.18 4.79
N GLY A 89 5.39 -3.41 4.28
CA GLY A 89 6.23 -3.90 3.19
C GLY A 89 5.82 -3.38 1.81
N LEU A 90 5.81 -2.06 1.57
CA LEU A 90 5.38 -1.47 0.30
C LEU A 90 6.56 -1.04 -0.57
N THR A 91 6.50 -1.38 -1.85
CA THR A 91 7.30 -0.77 -2.93
C THR A 91 6.35 -0.10 -3.92
N VAL A 92 6.64 1.14 -4.30
CA VAL A 92 5.84 1.88 -5.29
C VAL A 92 6.67 2.16 -6.53
N ILE A 93 6.12 1.87 -7.71
CA ILE A 93 6.78 2.05 -9.00
C ILE A 93 6.03 3.10 -9.81
N ASP A 94 6.67 4.23 -10.09
CA ASP A 94 6.11 5.28 -10.95
C ASP A 94 7.22 6.21 -11.45
N MET A 95 7.25 6.52 -12.74
CA MET A 95 8.30 7.35 -13.35
C MET A 95 7.91 8.83 -13.48
N ASP A 96 6.64 9.17 -13.27
CA ASP A 96 6.11 10.47 -13.57
C ASP A 96 6.48 11.50 -12.49
N ARG A 97 6.26 12.77 -12.85
CA ARG A 97 6.32 13.90 -11.93
C ARG A 97 4.93 14.39 -11.59
N VAL A 98 4.82 15.00 -10.42
CA VAL A 98 3.58 15.64 -9.98
C VAL A 98 3.28 16.88 -10.82
N GLU A 99 2.09 16.91 -11.39
CA GLU A 99 1.54 18.06 -12.11
C GLU A 99 0.40 18.74 -11.31
N ASP A 100 0.03 19.96 -11.70
CA ASP A 100 -0.95 20.74 -10.94
C ASP A 100 -2.33 20.08 -10.88
N HIS A 101 -2.78 19.50 -12.00
CA HIS A 101 -4.09 18.87 -12.11
C HIS A 101 -4.17 17.58 -11.26
N ASN A 102 -3.03 16.92 -10.99
CA ASN A 102 -2.99 15.68 -10.22
C ASN A 102 -3.51 15.84 -8.78
N ARG A 103 -3.35 17.03 -8.18
CA ARG A 103 -3.69 17.30 -6.76
C ARG A 103 -5.18 17.15 -6.44
N HIS A 104 -6.05 17.10 -7.44
CA HIS A 104 -7.49 16.96 -7.25
C HIS A 104 -7.92 15.51 -7.00
N THR A 105 -7.15 14.54 -7.49
CA THR A 105 -7.46 13.11 -7.42
C THR A 105 -6.38 12.28 -6.71
N GLN A 106 -5.17 12.83 -6.56
CA GLN A 106 -4.01 12.18 -5.94
C GLN A 106 -3.68 12.81 -4.58
N VAL A 107 -2.79 12.18 -3.82
CA VAL A 107 -2.45 12.61 -2.44
C VAL A 107 -1.54 13.85 -2.38
N TRP A 108 -1.22 14.47 -3.51
CA TRP A 108 -0.25 15.54 -3.62
C TRP A 108 -0.75 16.89 -3.10
N THR A 109 0.17 17.66 -2.54
CA THR A 109 0.00 19.04 -2.12
C THR A 109 0.57 20.01 -3.16
N ARG A 110 0.28 21.31 -3.00
CA ARG A 110 0.83 22.35 -3.89
C ARG A 110 2.35 22.38 -3.95
N ARG A 111 3.04 21.94 -2.89
CA ARG A 111 4.51 21.99 -2.80
C ARG A 111 5.19 20.86 -3.56
N ASP A 112 4.44 19.84 -3.95
CA ASP A 112 4.98 18.62 -4.54
C ASP A 112 5.19 18.72 -6.06
N LYS A 113 4.73 19.82 -6.69
CA LYS A 113 4.83 20.04 -8.13
C LYS A 113 6.26 19.82 -8.64
N GLY A 114 6.39 19.03 -9.70
CA GLY A 114 7.65 18.69 -10.35
C GLY A 114 8.47 17.60 -9.64
N GLN A 115 8.08 17.15 -8.45
CA GLN A 115 8.73 16.02 -7.79
C GLN A 115 8.31 14.69 -8.41
N LEU A 116 9.19 13.68 -8.37
CA LEU A 116 8.87 12.33 -8.84
C LEU A 116 7.80 11.72 -7.94
N LYS A 117 6.69 11.24 -8.51
CA LYS A 117 5.51 10.77 -7.76
C LYS A 117 5.87 9.69 -6.74
N ALA A 118 6.58 8.63 -7.16
CA ALA A 118 6.97 7.54 -6.25
C ALA A 118 7.88 8.02 -5.09
N ALA A 119 8.86 8.87 -5.38
CA ALA A 119 9.75 9.42 -4.35
C ALA A 119 9.00 10.34 -3.37
N MET A 120 8.08 11.15 -3.89
CA MET A 120 7.24 12.02 -3.08
C MET A 120 6.30 11.23 -2.17
N LEU A 121 5.72 10.13 -2.69
CA LEU A 121 4.87 9.25 -1.90
C LEU A 121 5.61 8.65 -0.71
N LYS A 122 6.85 8.19 -0.92
CA LYS A 122 7.71 7.69 0.16
C LYS A 122 7.89 8.72 1.27
N ASN A 123 8.15 9.97 0.90
CA ASN A 123 8.29 11.06 1.86
C ASN A 123 6.98 11.37 2.60
N HIS A 124 5.83 11.39 1.90
CA HIS A 124 4.53 11.60 2.52
C HIS A 124 4.19 10.50 3.53
N VAL A 125 4.39 9.23 3.15
CA VAL A 125 4.16 8.08 4.04
C VAL A 125 5.06 8.15 5.27
N PHE A 126 6.35 8.43 5.09
CA PHE A 126 7.27 8.56 6.21
C PHE A 126 6.89 9.72 7.14
N THR A 127 6.55 10.88 6.58
CA THR A 127 6.20 12.07 7.37
C THR A 127 4.89 11.88 8.14
N ASN A 128 3.89 11.25 7.54
CA ASN A 128 2.56 11.12 8.13
C ASN A 128 2.43 9.91 9.06
N MET A 129 3.14 8.81 8.77
CA MET A 129 2.97 7.52 9.46
C MET A 129 4.25 6.99 10.11
N GLY A 130 5.42 7.58 9.85
CA GLY A 130 6.70 7.04 10.32
C GLY A 130 7.11 5.72 9.65
N ILE A 131 6.42 5.32 8.58
CA ILE A 131 6.66 4.06 7.85
C ILE A 131 7.62 4.35 6.69
N SER A 132 8.67 3.53 6.55
CA SER A 132 9.57 3.60 5.40
C SER A 132 9.12 2.62 4.33
N ILE A 133 8.81 3.13 3.14
CA ILE A 133 8.48 2.34 1.95
C ILE A 133 9.57 2.50 0.89
N GLU A 134 9.60 1.62 -0.10
CA GLU A 134 10.50 1.74 -1.24
C GLU A 134 9.85 2.46 -2.43
N ALA A 135 10.65 3.26 -3.13
CA ALA A 135 10.22 4.05 -4.28
C ALA A 135 11.13 3.73 -5.47
N VAL A 136 10.52 3.33 -6.58
CA VAL A 136 11.19 3.05 -7.85
C VAL A 136 10.71 4.05 -8.88
N THR A 137 11.59 4.98 -9.25
CA THR A 137 11.27 6.08 -10.18
C THR A 137 11.63 5.74 -11.63
N ARG A 138 11.28 4.54 -12.08
CA ARG A 138 11.61 4.01 -13.42
C ARG A 138 10.37 3.45 -14.09
N LYS A 139 10.32 3.52 -15.42
CA LYS A 139 9.28 2.85 -16.21
C LYS A 139 9.36 1.35 -15.99
N LEU A 140 8.22 0.72 -15.76
CA LEU A 140 8.12 -0.75 -15.74
C LEU A 140 7.98 -1.24 -17.18
N GLU A 141 8.87 -2.14 -17.58
CA GLU A 141 8.98 -2.65 -18.94
C GLU A 141 9.33 -4.14 -18.92
N GLU A 142 9.11 -4.86 -20.02
CA GLU A 142 9.41 -6.30 -20.12
C GLU A 142 10.87 -6.63 -19.74
N SER A 143 11.80 -5.73 -20.08
CA SER A 143 13.23 -5.91 -19.80
C SER A 143 13.59 -5.89 -18.31
N ASN A 144 12.74 -5.27 -17.47
CA ASN A 144 13.03 -5.03 -16.06
C ASN A 144 11.98 -5.60 -15.09
N VAL A 145 10.83 -6.07 -15.59
CA VAL A 145 9.70 -6.55 -14.80
C VAL A 145 10.10 -7.64 -13.81
N LYS A 146 10.99 -8.56 -14.20
CA LYS A 146 11.48 -9.63 -13.32
C LYS A 146 12.17 -9.13 -12.06
N LYS A 147 12.89 -8.00 -12.18
CA LYS A 147 13.58 -7.37 -11.05
C LYS A 147 12.63 -6.51 -10.22
N MET A 148 11.65 -5.88 -10.87
CA MET A 148 10.69 -4.97 -10.25
C MET A 148 9.60 -5.71 -9.48
N LEU A 149 9.19 -6.89 -9.95
CA LEU A 149 8.13 -7.72 -9.37
C LEU A 149 8.75 -9.03 -8.83
N PRO A 150 9.36 -9.01 -7.64
CA PRO A 150 9.99 -10.20 -7.05
C PRO A 150 8.94 -11.25 -6.64
N LYS A 151 9.31 -12.53 -6.76
CA LYS A 151 8.48 -13.65 -6.29
C LYS A 151 8.15 -13.50 -4.80
N GLY A 152 6.92 -13.88 -4.42
CA GLY A 152 6.41 -13.77 -3.05
C GLY A 152 5.84 -12.40 -2.69
N SER A 153 5.93 -11.40 -3.57
CA SER A 153 5.17 -10.15 -3.44
C SER A 153 3.73 -10.34 -3.91
N ILE A 154 2.84 -9.44 -3.47
CA ILE A 154 1.50 -9.25 -4.05
C ILE A 154 1.53 -7.94 -4.82
N VAL A 155 1.17 -7.98 -6.09
CA VAL A 155 1.15 -6.81 -6.97
C VAL A 155 -0.21 -6.14 -6.90
N VAL A 156 -0.21 -4.81 -6.86
CA VAL A 156 -1.41 -3.98 -7.01
C VAL A 156 -1.20 -3.11 -8.23
N ASP A 157 -1.93 -3.40 -9.31
CA ASP A 157 -1.82 -2.69 -10.57
C ASP A 157 -2.82 -1.54 -10.65
N GLY A 158 -2.30 -0.32 -10.58
CA GLY A 158 -3.02 0.93 -10.76
C GLY A 158 -2.48 1.76 -11.92
N PHE A 159 -1.77 1.17 -12.88
CA PHE A 159 -1.33 1.89 -14.08
C PHE A 159 -2.52 2.34 -14.93
N ASP A 160 -2.33 3.40 -15.72
CA ASP A 160 -3.35 4.01 -16.58
C ASP A 160 -3.19 3.63 -18.06
N ASN A 161 -2.09 2.99 -18.43
CA ASN A 161 -1.76 2.66 -19.82
C ASN A 161 -1.75 1.15 -20.07
N MET A 162 -2.25 0.77 -21.26
CA MET A 162 -2.40 -0.62 -21.66
C MET A 162 -1.06 -1.36 -21.75
N GLU A 163 0.01 -0.68 -22.18
CA GLU A 163 1.35 -1.27 -22.34
C GLU A 163 1.86 -1.83 -21.00
N SER A 164 1.90 -0.98 -19.97
CA SER A 164 2.40 -1.36 -18.65
C SER A 164 1.48 -2.39 -17.97
N ARG A 165 0.15 -2.24 -18.11
CA ARG A 165 -0.80 -3.23 -17.60
C ARG A 165 -0.58 -4.60 -18.23
N LYS A 166 -0.35 -4.67 -19.54
CA LYS A 166 -0.06 -5.94 -20.23
C LYS A 166 1.21 -6.61 -19.69
N VAL A 167 2.28 -5.85 -19.51
CA VAL A 167 3.54 -6.37 -18.94
C VAL A 167 3.32 -6.96 -17.54
N VAL A 168 2.58 -6.25 -16.67
CA VAL A 168 2.26 -6.71 -15.31
C VAL A 168 1.40 -7.97 -15.35
N THR A 169 0.28 -7.96 -16.09
CA THR A 169 -0.65 -9.09 -16.24
C THR A 169 0.08 -10.36 -16.68
N ASP A 170 0.83 -10.28 -17.78
CA ASP A 170 1.50 -11.43 -18.39
C ASP A 170 2.62 -11.98 -17.49
N TYR A 171 3.42 -11.10 -16.88
CA TYR A 171 4.50 -11.51 -15.98
C TYR A 171 3.96 -12.13 -14.68
N CYS A 172 2.95 -11.52 -14.05
CA CYS A 172 2.33 -12.06 -12.85
C CYS A 172 1.71 -13.43 -13.11
N LYS A 173 1.00 -13.60 -14.24
CA LYS A 173 0.40 -14.87 -14.65
C LYS A 173 1.45 -15.96 -14.88
N SER A 174 2.50 -15.66 -15.65
CA SER A 174 3.54 -16.63 -15.97
C SER A 174 4.45 -16.98 -14.78
N SER A 175 4.58 -16.07 -13.82
CA SER A 175 5.45 -16.26 -12.64
C SER A 175 4.73 -16.78 -11.39
N GLY A 176 3.40 -16.92 -11.45
CA GLY A 176 2.57 -17.28 -10.30
C GLY A 176 2.59 -16.22 -9.19
N ILE A 177 2.71 -14.95 -9.57
CA ILE A 177 2.67 -13.82 -8.64
C ILE A 177 1.24 -13.29 -8.60
N GLU A 178 0.77 -13.08 -7.38
CA GLU A 178 -0.56 -12.56 -7.13
C GLU A 178 -0.68 -11.11 -7.57
N CYS A 179 -1.73 -10.77 -8.30
CA CYS A 179 -1.92 -9.42 -8.81
C CYS A 179 -3.40 -9.01 -8.76
N LEU A 180 -3.64 -7.86 -8.13
CA LEU A 180 -4.94 -7.20 -8.06
C LEU A 180 -4.92 -5.97 -8.96
N HIS A 181 -5.72 -5.96 -10.01
CA HIS A 181 -5.86 -4.82 -10.91
C HIS A 181 -6.99 -3.91 -10.43
N VAL A 182 -6.73 -2.61 -10.43
CA VAL A 182 -7.73 -1.60 -10.10
C VAL A 182 -7.84 -0.64 -11.27
N GLY A 183 -8.97 -0.66 -11.95
CA GLY A 183 -9.28 0.18 -13.11
C GLY A 183 -10.44 1.12 -12.82
N LEU A 184 -10.44 2.28 -13.46
CA LEU A 184 -11.51 3.29 -13.38
C LEU A 184 -12.00 3.61 -14.79
N ALA A 185 -13.28 3.84 -14.96
CA ALA A 185 -13.87 4.35 -16.19
C ALA A 185 -15.20 5.07 -15.89
N ALA A 186 -15.39 6.26 -16.46
CA ALA A 186 -16.62 7.06 -16.31
C ALA A 186 -17.14 7.13 -14.84
N ASP A 187 -18.23 6.41 -14.55
CA ASP A 187 -18.90 6.34 -13.27
C ASP A 187 -18.68 5.02 -12.52
N TYR A 188 -17.77 4.16 -12.98
CA TYR A 188 -17.49 2.86 -12.36
C TYR A 188 -16.00 2.56 -12.16
N ALA A 189 -15.74 1.57 -11.32
CA ALA A 189 -14.42 1.01 -11.06
C ALA A 189 -14.49 -0.51 -11.01
N GLU A 190 -13.38 -1.13 -11.35
CA GLU A 190 -13.19 -2.57 -11.29
C GLU A 190 -11.97 -2.89 -10.43
N VAL A 191 -12.14 -3.85 -9.53
CA VAL A 191 -11.11 -4.40 -8.65
C VAL A 191 -11.05 -5.90 -8.92
N ILE A 192 -10.13 -6.32 -9.77
CA ILE A 192 -10.16 -7.65 -10.39
C ILE A 192 -8.82 -8.38 -10.17
N TRP A 193 -8.89 -9.61 -9.70
CA TRP A 193 -7.71 -10.49 -9.62
C TRP A 193 -7.27 -10.96 -11.00
N ASN A 194 -5.96 -11.10 -11.20
CA ASN A 194 -5.31 -11.34 -12.48
C ASN A 194 -5.91 -12.50 -13.31
N GLU A 195 -6.42 -13.56 -12.66
CA GLU A 195 -7.03 -14.71 -13.33
C GLU A 195 -8.26 -14.35 -14.17
N ARG A 196 -8.98 -13.29 -13.77
CA ARG A 196 -10.20 -12.80 -14.44
C ARG A 196 -9.95 -11.49 -15.20
N TYR A 197 -8.79 -10.89 -15.01
CA TYR A 197 -8.47 -9.59 -15.60
C TYR A 197 -8.18 -9.70 -17.09
N HIS A 198 -8.78 -8.79 -17.86
CA HIS A 198 -8.51 -8.62 -19.28
C HIS A 198 -8.00 -7.21 -19.50
N VAL A 199 -6.86 -7.08 -20.19
CA VAL A 199 -6.35 -5.76 -20.58
C VAL A 199 -7.38 -5.10 -21.51
N PRO A 200 -7.87 -3.89 -21.18
CA PRO A 200 -8.84 -3.19 -22.01
C PRO A 200 -8.35 -3.06 -23.46
N LYS A 201 -9.26 -3.26 -24.43
CA LYS A 201 -8.98 -3.05 -25.85
C LYS A 201 -9.49 -1.67 -26.25
N ASN A 202 -8.61 -0.80 -26.76
CA ASN A 202 -8.96 0.53 -27.29
C ASN A 202 -9.76 1.43 -26.33
N VAL A 203 -9.17 1.82 -25.21
CA VAL A 203 -9.69 2.97 -24.46
C VAL A 203 -9.21 4.22 -25.20
N VAL A 204 -10.10 4.84 -25.97
CA VAL A 204 -9.92 6.25 -26.35
C VAL A 204 -9.84 7.00 -25.03
N ALA A 205 -8.63 7.42 -24.68
CA ALA A 205 -8.32 8.13 -23.45
C ALA A 205 -9.04 9.47 -23.43
N GLN A 206 -10.34 9.49 -23.13
CA GLN A 206 -10.84 10.55 -22.28
C GLN A 206 -10.13 10.32 -20.95
N ASP A 207 -9.22 11.23 -20.64
CA ASP A 207 -8.39 11.19 -19.45
C ASP A 207 -9.29 10.96 -18.24
N VAL A 208 -9.34 9.71 -17.77
CA VAL A 208 -10.24 9.28 -16.69
C VAL A 208 -9.94 10.08 -15.40
N CYS A 209 -8.75 10.69 -15.33
CA CYS A 209 -8.31 11.55 -14.24
C CYS A 209 -8.83 13.00 -14.32
N GLU A 210 -9.36 13.46 -15.46
CA GLU A 210 -9.95 14.79 -15.64
C GLU A 210 -11.48 14.82 -15.40
N TYR A 211 -12.08 13.67 -15.06
CA TYR A 211 -13.51 13.59 -14.90
C TYR A 211 -13.98 14.18 -13.55
N PRO A 212 -14.99 15.09 -13.54
CA PRO A 212 -15.46 15.77 -12.32
C PRO A 212 -16.07 14.84 -11.24
N LEU A 213 -16.21 13.53 -11.49
CA LEU A 213 -16.65 12.52 -10.52
C LEU A 213 -15.55 11.52 -10.09
N ALA A 214 -14.32 11.66 -10.61
CA ALA A 214 -13.24 10.70 -10.40
C ALA A 214 -12.91 10.49 -8.91
N ARG A 215 -12.98 11.54 -8.07
CA ARG A 215 -12.51 11.44 -6.68
C ARG A 215 -13.34 10.47 -5.82
N ASN A 216 -14.66 10.48 -5.94
CA ASN A 216 -15.50 9.60 -5.14
C ASN A 216 -15.32 8.13 -5.54
N VAL A 217 -15.28 7.86 -6.86
CA VAL A 217 -15.03 6.50 -7.34
C VAL A 217 -13.63 6.03 -6.94
N ILE A 218 -12.61 6.89 -6.99
CA ILE A 218 -11.24 6.56 -6.52
C ILE A 218 -11.27 6.16 -5.04
N VAL A 219 -11.98 6.90 -4.19
CA VAL A 219 -12.04 6.60 -2.74
C VAL A 219 -12.72 5.26 -2.49
N ILE A 220 -13.86 4.99 -3.14
CA ILE A 220 -14.57 3.72 -2.96
C ILE A 220 -13.74 2.56 -3.54
N ALA A 221 -13.18 2.71 -4.74
CA ALA A 221 -12.31 1.70 -5.35
C ALA A 221 -11.07 1.42 -4.49
N THR A 222 -10.48 2.45 -3.89
CA THR A 222 -9.36 2.30 -2.94
C THR A 222 -9.76 1.47 -1.74
N ALA A 223 -10.91 1.77 -1.12
CA ALA A 223 -11.40 1.02 0.04
C ALA A 223 -11.66 -0.45 -0.33
N VAL A 224 -12.36 -0.70 -1.45
CA VAL A 224 -12.65 -2.04 -1.96
C VAL A 224 -11.36 -2.81 -2.26
N ALA A 225 -10.39 -2.19 -2.96
CA ALA A 225 -9.11 -2.82 -3.27
C ALA A 225 -8.33 -3.20 -2.00
N THR A 226 -8.22 -2.30 -1.02
CA THR A 226 -7.53 -2.62 0.23
C THR A 226 -8.24 -3.73 1.01
N GLU A 227 -9.58 -3.74 1.05
CA GLU A 227 -10.34 -4.81 1.71
C GLU A 227 -10.19 -6.15 0.98
N CYS A 228 -10.10 -6.17 -0.36
CA CYS A 228 -9.77 -7.38 -1.12
C CYS A 228 -8.41 -7.96 -0.71
N LEU A 229 -7.38 -7.12 -0.56
CA LEU A 229 -6.05 -7.55 -0.14
C LEU A 229 -6.06 -8.07 1.30
N ILE A 230 -6.76 -7.39 2.21
CA ILE A 230 -6.89 -7.81 3.61
C ILE A 230 -7.60 -9.17 3.70
N ARG A 231 -8.71 -9.34 2.97
CA ARG A 231 -9.45 -10.61 2.92
C ARG A 231 -8.61 -11.73 2.33
N TYR A 232 -7.91 -11.47 1.22
CA TYR A 232 -6.99 -12.44 0.65
C TYR A 232 -5.90 -12.86 1.65
N LEU A 233 -5.34 -11.92 2.42
CA LEU A 233 -4.39 -12.28 3.49
C LEU A 233 -5.04 -13.07 4.62
N GLY A 234 -6.29 -12.77 4.97
CA GLY A 234 -7.01 -13.47 6.04
C GLY A 234 -7.44 -14.88 5.67
N THR A 235 -8.00 -15.06 4.48
CA THR A 235 -8.72 -16.29 4.07
C THR A 235 -8.10 -17.00 2.88
N GLY A 236 -7.26 -16.34 2.10
CA GLY A 236 -6.75 -16.82 0.81
C GLY A 236 -7.74 -16.67 -0.35
N GLU A 237 -8.94 -16.16 -0.11
CA GLU A 237 -9.97 -16.01 -1.15
C GLU A 237 -9.69 -14.81 -2.07
N LYS A 238 -9.78 -15.04 -3.38
CA LYS A 238 -9.68 -14.01 -4.41
C LYS A 238 -11.06 -13.65 -4.93
N ARG A 239 -11.60 -12.54 -4.44
CA ARG A 239 -12.89 -11.98 -4.88
C ARG A 239 -12.67 -10.70 -5.64
N SER A 240 -13.34 -10.58 -6.78
CA SER A 240 -13.28 -9.41 -7.66
C SER A 240 -14.58 -8.62 -7.54
N TYR A 241 -14.51 -7.30 -7.64
CA TYR A 241 -15.65 -6.43 -7.46
C TYR A 241 -15.73 -5.35 -8.54
N MET A 242 -16.96 -4.94 -8.83
CA MET A 242 -17.26 -3.74 -9.58
C MET A 242 -17.93 -2.74 -8.64
N VAL A 243 -17.62 -1.47 -8.82
CA VAL A 243 -18.19 -0.34 -8.07
C VAL A 243 -18.82 0.60 -9.07
N THR A 244 -20.07 1.01 -8.85
CA THR A 244 -20.79 1.96 -9.70
C THR A 244 -21.27 3.15 -8.88
N LEU A 245 -20.99 4.38 -9.34
CA LEU A 245 -21.40 5.61 -8.66
C LEU A 245 -22.86 5.98 -8.92
N GLY A 246 -23.42 5.61 -10.08
CA GLY A 246 -24.79 5.97 -10.45
C GLY A 246 -25.83 5.45 -9.46
N ASP A 247 -25.64 4.23 -8.95
CA ASP A 247 -26.49 3.57 -7.96
C ASP A 247 -25.78 3.28 -6.62
N LEU A 248 -24.52 3.73 -6.47
CA LEU A 248 -23.66 3.53 -5.30
C LEU A 248 -23.51 2.06 -4.89
N LYS A 249 -23.39 1.16 -5.88
CA LYS A 249 -23.35 -0.29 -5.66
C LYS A 249 -21.94 -0.85 -5.70
N ILE A 250 -21.71 -1.89 -4.90
CA ILE A 250 -20.51 -2.73 -4.94
C ILE A 250 -20.99 -4.16 -5.21
N GLU A 251 -20.62 -4.72 -6.36
CA GLU A 251 -21.04 -6.05 -6.80
C GLU A 251 -19.85 -6.98 -6.92
N GLU A 252 -19.97 -8.20 -6.38
CA GLU A 252 -18.99 -9.25 -6.62
C GLU A 252 -19.13 -9.75 -8.06
N LEU A 253 -18.03 -9.74 -8.81
CA LEU A 253 -17.97 -10.29 -10.16
C LEU A 253 -17.82 -11.80 -10.03
N VAL A 254 -18.87 -12.56 -10.35
CA VAL A 254 -18.96 -14.02 -10.23
C VAL A 254 -18.38 -14.74 -11.44
#